data_AF-A0A524NCP9-F1
#
_entry.id   AF-A0A524NCP9-F1
#
_cell.length_a   1.000
_cell.length_b   1.000
_cell.length_c   1.000
_cell.angle_alpha   90.00
_cell.angle_beta   90.00
_cell.angle_gamma   90.00
#
_symmetry.space_group_name_H-M   'P 1'
#
loop_
_entity.id
_entity.type
_entity.pdbx_description
1 polymer ?
#
loop_
_entity_poly.entity_id
_entity_poly.type
_entity_poly.pdbx_seq_one_letter_code
_entity_poly.pdbx_strand_id
1 'polypeptide(L)'
;MEQLDDFLLSELVELHDETKPKRTRLFSGPFLPSRYTDFYDFAMLRRLYVCLTVVAGRLQDQWEPPRCRGEELVLRAVLEHSETCLEEETNESTNAFADLRDRLFNDFDHEYLFDPAFDGIDDPTTDEGSQLGVHALHPSAWFTTFRPGSLVHPMLS
;
A
#
# COMPACT_ATOMS: atom_id res chain seq x y z
N MET A 1 4.73 -17.77 -13.03
CA MET A 1 3.48 -17.05 -13.38
C MET A 1 2.33 -17.70 -12.62
N GLU A 2 2.11 -19.00 -12.80
CA GLU A 2 1.10 -19.79 -12.07
C GLU A 2 1.11 -19.59 -10.53
N GLN A 3 2.27 -19.71 -9.86
CA GLN A 3 2.37 -19.47 -8.41
C GLN A 3 2.06 -18.03 -7.96
N LEU A 4 2.31 -17.04 -8.83
CA LEU A 4 1.98 -15.64 -8.55
C LEU A 4 0.48 -15.43 -8.71
N ASP A 5 -0.10 -15.98 -9.77
CA ASP A 5 -1.52 -15.86 -10.05
C ASP A 5 -2.34 -16.55 -8.95
N ASP A 6 -1.91 -17.73 -8.49
CA ASP A 6 -2.52 -18.43 -7.35
C ASP A 6 -2.42 -17.62 -6.04
N PHE A 7 -1.27 -17.00 -5.77
CA PHE A 7 -1.10 -16.11 -4.62
C PHE A 7 -2.05 -14.92 -4.71
N LEU A 8 -2.10 -14.22 -5.86
CA LEU A 8 -2.95 -13.05 -6.06
C LEU A 8 -4.45 -13.39 -6.04
N LEU A 9 -4.84 -14.54 -6.61
CA LEU A 9 -6.21 -15.04 -6.52
C LEU A 9 -6.61 -15.32 -5.08
N SER A 10 -5.68 -15.88 -4.30
CA SER A 10 -5.89 -16.08 -2.87
C SER A 10 -6.04 -14.75 -2.11
N GLU A 11 -5.27 -13.71 -2.45
CA GLU A 11 -5.45 -12.37 -1.85
C GLU A 11 -6.84 -11.80 -2.19
N LEU A 12 -7.28 -11.90 -3.45
CA LEU A 12 -8.60 -11.40 -3.87
C LEU A 12 -9.76 -12.08 -3.13
N VAL A 13 -9.69 -13.41 -2.98
CA VAL A 13 -10.71 -14.18 -2.27
C VAL A 13 -10.81 -13.75 -0.81
N GLU A 14 -9.67 -13.48 -0.16
CA GLU A 14 -9.65 -13.04 1.24
C GLU A 14 -10.13 -11.59 1.39
N LEU A 15 -9.83 -10.71 0.44
CA LEU A 15 -10.37 -9.33 0.44
C LEU A 15 -11.90 -9.30 0.39
N HIS A 16 -12.53 -10.29 -0.25
CA HIS A 16 -13.99 -10.37 -0.39
C HIS A 16 -14.68 -11.17 0.72
N ASP A 17 -13.93 -11.85 1.59
CA ASP A 17 -14.47 -12.79 2.58
C ASP A 17 -14.12 -12.37 4.00
N GLU A 18 -15.01 -11.57 4.61
CA GLU A 18 -14.88 -11.10 5.99
C GLU A 18 -15.01 -12.20 7.05
N THR A 19 -15.38 -13.44 6.66
CA THR A 19 -15.79 -14.51 7.58
C THR A 19 -14.71 -15.55 7.89
N LYS A 20 -13.58 -15.53 7.17
CA LYS A 20 -12.48 -16.49 7.36
C LYS A 20 -11.51 -16.08 8.47
N PRO A 21 -10.91 -17.04 9.21
CA PRO A 21 -9.82 -16.74 10.14
C PRO A 21 -8.64 -16.17 9.36
N LYS A 22 -8.37 -14.88 9.60
CA LYS A 22 -7.36 -14.09 8.90
C LYS A 22 -5.98 -14.63 9.24
N ARG A 23 -5.32 -15.31 8.31
CA ARG A 23 -3.87 -15.14 8.26
C ARG A 23 -3.65 -13.71 7.81
N THR A 24 -2.92 -12.93 8.59
CA THR A 24 -2.62 -11.54 8.27
C THR A 24 -1.75 -11.52 7.01
N ARG A 25 -2.34 -11.21 5.85
CA ARG A 25 -1.62 -11.14 4.57
C ARG A 25 -1.43 -9.69 4.15
N LEU A 26 -0.33 -9.40 3.44
CA LEU A 26 0.12 -8.06 3.10
C LEU A 26 -0.91 -7.19 2.36
N PHE A 27 -1.81 -7.78 1.56
CA PHE A 27 -2.85 -7.03 0.83
C PHE A 27 -4.26 -7.31 1.34
N SER A 28 -4.38 -7.73 2.61
CA SER A 28 -5.66 -7.97 3.28
C SER A 28 -6.07 -6.78 4.16
N GLY A 29 -7.33 -6.83 4.62
CA GLY A 29 -8.08 -5.80 5.36
C GLY A 29 -7.30 -4.66 6.01
N PRO A 30 -6.45 -4.89 7.04
CA PRO A 30 -5.85 -3.79 7.79
C PRO A 30 -4.81 -2.98 7.01
N PHE A 31 -4.26 -3.52 5.91
CA PHE A 31 -3.13 -2.90 5.21
C PHE A 31 -3.51 -2.19 3.90
N LEU A 32 -4.75 -2.36 3.45
CA LEU A 32 -5.30 -1.63 2.31
C LEU A 32 -6.44 -0.71 2.75
N PRO A 33 -6.55 0.49 2.16
CA PRO A 33 -7.66 1.39 2.43
C PRO A 33 -9.02 0.73 2.18
N SER A 34 -9.83 0.50 3.21
CA SER A 34 -11.10 -0.25 3.05
C SER A 34 -12.11 0.45 2.13
N ARG A 35 -12.03 1.79 2.03
CA ARG A 35 -12.92 2.59 1.16
C ARG A 35 -12.76 2.30 -0.33
N TYR A 36 -11.65 1.71 -0.76
CA TYR A 36 -11.40 1.35 -2.16
C TYR A 36 -11.51 -0.15 -2.44
N THR A 37 -12.24 -0.89 -1.60
CA THR A 37 -12.41 -2.35 -1.78
C THR A 37 -12.89 -2.72 -3.19
N ASP A 38 -13.78 -1.91 -3.77
CA ASP A 38 -14.31 -2.13 -5.13
C ASP A 38 -13.25 -1.97 -6.24
N PHE A 39 -12.10 -1.34 -5.95
CA PHE A 39 -11.00 -1.18 -6.89
C PHE A 39 -9.97 -2.31 -6.81
N TYR A 40 -10.08 -3.22 -5.84
CA TYR A 40 -9.13 -4.32 -5.63
C TYR A 40 -9.44 -5.51 -6.52
N ASP A 41 -9.26 -5.32 -7.82
CA ASP A 41 -9.27 -6.39 -8.81
C ASP A 41 -7.88 -7.04 -8.96
N PHE A 42 -7.81 -8.10 -9.78
CA PHE A 42 -6.56 -8.80 -10.05
C PHE A 42 -5.47 -7.88 -10.61
N ALA A 43 -5.83 -6.91 -11.45
CA ALA A 43 -4.86 -6.01 -12.06
C ALA A 43 -4.26 -5.04 -11.04
N MET A 44 -5.08 -4.52 -10.14
CA MET A 44 -4.67 -3.68 -9.01
C MET A 44 -3.71 -4.42 -8.08
N LEU A 45 -4.09 -5.63 -7.63
CA LEU A 45 -3.22 -6.42 -6.75
C LEU A 45 -1.92 -6.85 -7.43
N ARG A 46 -1.96 -7.18 -8.73
CA ARG A 46 -0.74 -7.49 -9.49
C ARG A 46 0.23 -6.31 -9.47
N ARG A 47 -0.26 -5.07 -9.62
CA ARG A 47 0.58 -3.87 -9.56
C ARG A 47 1.13 -3.64 -8.15
N LEU A 48 0.33 -3.83 -7.09
CA LEU A 48 0.81 -3.77 -5.71
C LEU A 48 1.90 -4.81 -5.42
N TYR A 49 1.78 -6.02 -5.97
CA TYR A 49 2.83 -7.05 -5.84
C TYR A 49 4.12 -6.68 -6.58
N VAL A 50 4.02 -6.04 -7.73
CA VAL A 50 5.21 -5.46 -8.41
C VAL A 50 5.86 -4.41 -7.51
N CYS A 51 5.07 -3.51 -6.90
CA CYS A 51 5.57 -2.55 -5.92
C CYS A 51 6.25 -3.25 -4.73
N LEU A 52 5.70 -4.36 -4.22
CA LEU A 52 6.32 -5.17 -3.16
C LEU A 52 7.68 -5.70 -3.56
N THR A 53 7.80 -6.23 -4.76
CA THR A 53 9.08 -6.73 -5.28
C THR A 53 10.10 -5.59 -5.37
N VAL A 54 9.69 -4.41 -5.81
CA VAL A 54 10.55 -3.22 -5.90
C VAL A 54 10.98 -2.74 -4.52
N VAL A 55 10.04 -2.54 -3.59
CA VAL A 55 10.30 -2.07 -2.23
C VAL A 55 11.19 -3.06 -1.47
N ALA A 56 10.89 -4.36 -1.54
CA ALA A 56 11.71 -5.39 -0.92
C ALA A 56 13.15 -5.40 -1.46
N GLY A 57 13.32 -5.24 -2.77
CA GLY A 57 14.65 -5.12 -3.38
C GLY A 57 15.44 -3.92 -2.85
N ARG A 58 14.79 -2.75 -2.72
CA ARG A 58 15.43 -1.53 -2.20
C ARG A 58 15.75 -1.61 -0.70
N LEU A 59 14.92 -2.31 0.08
CA LEU A 59 15.20 -2.55 1.51
C LEU A 59 16.43 -3.46 1.71
N GLN A 60 16.72 -4.37 0.78
CA GLN A 60 17.84 -5.29 0.87
C GLN A 60 19.19 -4.71 0.41
N ASP A 61 19.16 -3.70 -0.46
CA ASP A 61 20.36 -3.11 -1.08
C ASP A 61 20.50 -1.62 -0.70
N GLN A 62 20.44 -0.72 -1.69
CA GLN A 62 20.48 0.72 -1.46
C GLN A 62 19.06 1.28 -1.39
N TRP A 63 18.71 1.85 -0.23
CA TRP A 63 17.40 2.47 -0.04
C TRP A 63 17.20 3.66 -0.96
N GLU A 64 16.08 3.65 -1.67
CA GLU A 64 15.52 4.80 -2.35
C GLU A 64 14.06 4.97 -1.91
N PRO A 65 13.62 6.19 -1.56
CA PRO A 65 12.25 6.42 -1.14
C PRO A 65 11.21 6.02 -2.20
N PRO A 66 9.97 5.72 -1.79
CA PRO A 66 8.87 5.41 -2.69
C PRO A 66 8.68 6.46 -3.77
N ARG A 67 8.39 5.99 -4.99
CA ARG A 67 8.23 6.83 -6.19
C ARG A 67 6.77 7.07 -6.58
N CYS A 68 5.85 6.26 -6.06
CA CYS A 68 4.42 6.34 -6.29
C CYS A 68 3.66 5.85 -5.05
N ARG A 69 2.35 6.15 -4.96
CA ARG A 69 1.53 5.81 -3.79
C ARG A 69 1.44 4.30 -3.58
N GLY A 70 1.43 3.51 -4.66
CA GLY A 70 1.44 2.06 -4.56
C GLY A 70 2.70 1.51 -3.87
N GLU A 71 3.87 2.13 -4.08
CA GLU A 71 5.09 1.75 -3.34
C GLU A 71 4.99 2.13 -1.85
N GLU A 72 4.38 3.27 -1.51
CA GLU A 72 4.17 3.68 -0.11
C GLU A 72 3.18 2.79 0.64
N LEU A 73 2.03 2.47 0.01
CA LEU A 73 1.04 1.56 0.58
C LEU A 73 1.66 0.20 0.91
N VAL A 74 2.49 -0.31 0.00
CA VAL A 74 3.16 -1.59 0.20
C VAL A 74 4.23 -1.50 1.28
N LEU A 75 5.03 -0.41 1.31
CA LEU A 75 6.00 -0.20 2.38
C LEU A 75 5.30 -0.15 3.74
N ARG A 76 4.18 0.58 3.85
CA ARG A 76 3.37 0.63 5.06
C ARG A 76 2.92 -0.77 5.47
N ALA A 77 2.33 -1.51 4.53
CA ALA A 77 1.85 -2.87 4.77
C ALA A 77 2.96 -3.79 5.30
N VAL A 78 4.17 -3.69 4.73
CA VAL A 78 5.35 -4.46 5.20
C VAL A 78 5.72 -4.10 6.63
N LEU A 79 5.77 -2.81 6.98
CA LEU A 79 6.13 -2.37 8.33
C LEU A 79 5.07 -2.76 9.36
N GLU A 80 3.78 -2.53 9.07
CA GLU A 80 2.67 -2.89 9.96
C GLU A 80 2.53 -4.40 10.15
N HIS A 81 2.70 -5.17 9.07
CA HIS A 81 2.71 -6.62 9.15
C HIS A 81 3.89 -7.12 10.00
N SER A 82 5.08 -6.53 9.83
CA SER A 82 6.27 -6.89 10.62
C SER A 82 6.09 -6.55 12.11
N GLU A 83 5.45 -5.42 12.43
CA GLU A 83 5.08 -5.08 13.80
C GLU A 83 4.09 -6.08 14.38
N THR A 84 3.03 -6.40 13.63
CA THR A 84 2.04 -7.39 14.07
C THR A 84 2.69 -8.73 14.37
N CYS A 85 3.59 -9.22 13.51
CA CYS A 85 4.32 -10.45 13.76
C CYS A 85 5.20 -10.37 15.02
N LEU A 86 5.88 -9.23 15.24
CA LEU A 86 6.71 -9.04 16.42
C LEU A 86 5.88 -8.97 17.71
N GLU A 87 4.72 -8.31 17.68
CA GLU A 87 3.76 -8.28 18.80
C GLU A 87 3.20 -9.69 19.09
N GLU A 88 2.90 -10.47 18.06
CA GLU A 88 2.44 -11.86 18.21
C GLU A 88 3.51 -12.77 18.82
N GLU A 89 4.78 -12.61 18.41
CA GLU A 89 5.90 -13.41 18.92
C GLU A 89 6.27 -13.04 20.37
N THR A 90 6.22 -11.77 20.72
CA THR A 90 6.61 -11.25 22.04
C THR A 90 5.45 -11.18 23.02
N ASN A 91 4.22 -11.18 22.53
CA ASN A 91 2.98 -10.92 23.27
C ASN A 91 3.02 -9.56 24.01
N GLU A 92 3.70 -8.58 23.42
CA GLU A 92 3.82 -7.20 23.90
C GLU A 92 3.55 -6.24 22.74
N SER A 93 2.84 -5.14 22.99
CA SER A 93 2.66 -4.11 21.96
C SER A 93 3.96 -3.34 21.73
N THR A 94 4.25 -3.01 20.47
CA THR A 94 5.50 -2.37 20.09
C THR A 94 5.33 -1.29 19.03
N ASN A 95 6.25 -0.34 19.04
CA ASN A 95 6.42 0.66 17.98
C ASN A 95 7.83 0.57 17.38
N ALA A 96 8.37 -0.65 17.32
CA ALA A 96 9.77 -0.94 16.98
C ALA A 96 10.25 -0.28 15.68
N PHE A 97 9.35 0.03 14.73
CA PHE A 97 9.71 0.63 13.45
C PHE A 97 9.34 2.11 13.32
N ALA A 98 9.03 2.82 14.41
CA ALA A 98 8.72 4.25 14.38
C ALA A 98 9.83 5.08 13.72
N ASP A 99 11.08 4.96 14.20
CA ASP A 99 12.23 5.65 13.61
C ASP A 99 12.50 5.25 12.15
N LEU A 100 12.12 4.02 11.78
CA LEU A 100 12.28 3.52 10.42
C LEU A 100 11.25 4.17 9.49
N ARG A 101 9.99 4.33 9.93
CA ARG A 101 8.95 5.04 9.15
C ARG A 101 9.40 6.45 8.78
N ASP A 102 9.89 7.21 9.76
CA ASP A 102 10.38 8.58 9.55
C ASP A 102 11.52 8.69 8.54
N ARG A 103 12.28 7.62 8.34
CA ARG A 103 13.43 7.58 7.41
C ARG A 103 13.06 7.05 6.03
N LEU A 104 12.11 6.12 5.96
CA LEU A 104 11.78 5.45 4.70
C LEU A 104 10.78 6.25 3.86
N PHE A 105 9.80 6.92 4.50
CA PHE A 105 8.80 7.69 3.77
C PHE A 105 9.27 9.10 3.41
N ASN A 106 8.80 9.62 2.27
CA ASN A 106 9.02 11.03 1.90
C ASN A 106 8.05 11.95 2.64
N ASP A 107 6.81 11.49 2.80
CA ASP A 107 5.70 12.14 3.50
C ASP A 107 4.76 11.08 4.09
N PHE A 108 3.75 11.53 4.82
CA PHE A 108 2.74 10.67 5.44
C PHE A 108 1.34 10.85 4.81
N ASP A 109 1.26 11.37 3.59
CA ASP A 109 -0.05 11.63 2.96
C ASP A 109 -0.85 10.34 2.73
N HIS A 110 -0.16 9.19 2.64
CA HIS A 110 -0.78 7.87 2.50
C HIS A 110 -1.61 7.50 3.73
N GLU A 111 -1.37 8.12 4.90
CA GLU A 111 -2.15 7.91 6.12
C GLU A 111 -3.58 8.42 5.99
N TYR A 112 -3.82 9.47 5.19
CA TYR A 112 -5.17 9.99 4.91
C TYR A 112 -6.06 8.98 4.17
N LEU A 113 -5.48 7.93 3.59
CA LEU A 113 -6.25 6.84 2.96
C LEU A 113 -6.92 5.92 4.00
N PHE A 114 -6.43 5.93 5.23
CA PHE A 114 -6.89 5.04 6.31
C PHE A 114 -7.71 5.77 7.37
N ASP A 115 -7.73 7.10 7.34
CA ASP A 115 -8.52 7.91 8.27
C ASP A 115 -9.88 8.28 7.63
N PRO A 116 -11.01 7.78 8.17
CA PRO A 116 -12.35 8.09 7.66
C PRO A 116 -12.69 9.59 7.67
N ALA A 117 -11.99 10.41 8.47
CA ALA A 117 -12.19 11.86 8.49
C ALA A 117 -11.80 12.54 7.17
N PHE A 118 -10.99 11.86 6.34
CA PHE A 118 -10.51 12.35 5.05
C PHE A 118 -11.17 11.62 3.87
N ASP A 119 -12.28 10.91 4.08
CA ASP A 119 -13.03 10.29 3.00
C ASP A 119 -13.73 11.35 2.12
N GLY A 120 -13.51 11.30 0.79
CA GLY A 120 -14.21 12.12 -0.19
C GLY A 120 -13.53 13.46 -0.56
N ILE A 121 -12.45 13.84 0.12
CA ILE A 121 -11.67 15.03 -0.23
C ILE A 121 -10.64 14.79 -1.34
N ASP A 122 -10.47 13.53 -1.72
CA ASP A 122 -9.45 13.05 -2.64
C ASP A 122 -10.01 12.58 -3.98
N ASP A 123 -11.31 12.75 -4.18
CA ASP A 123 -11.94 12.58 -5.48
C ASP A 123 -11.31 13.60 -6.46
N PRO A 124 -10.62 13.14 -7.51
CA PRO A 124 -9.96 14.03 -8.44
C PRO A 124 -10.94 14.85 -9.29
N THR A 125 -12.24 14.54 -9.22
CA THR A 125 -13.32 15.24 -9.92
C THR A 125 -13.96 16.35 -9.08
N THR A 126 -13.62 16.47 -7.79
CA THR A 126 -14.09 17.55 -6.90
C THR A 126 -13.11 18.73 -6.90
N ASP A 127 -13.64 19.93 -6.64
CA ASP A 127 -12.82 21.15 -6.55
C ASP A 127 -11.81 21.05 -5.40
N GLU A 128 -12.19 20.39 -4.30
CA GLU A 128 -11.34 20.12 -3.14
C GLU A 128 -10.16 19.20 -3.49
N GLY A 129 -10.42 18.08 -4.19
CA GLY A 129 -9.39 17.14 -4.61
C GLY A 129 -8.43 17.71 -5.66
N SER A 130 -8.92 18.60 -6.53
CA SER A 130 -8.10 19.31 -7.51
C SER A 130 -7.22 20.42 -6.91
N GLN A 131 -7.64 21.06 -5.80
CA GLN A 131 -6.91 22.17 -5.19
C GLN A 131 -5.85 21.73 -4.17
N LEU A 132 -6.08 20.63 -3.47
CA LEU A 132 -5.18 20.14 -2.41
C LEU A 132 -4.02 19.27 -2.95
N GLY A 133 -3.91 19.06 -4.27
CA GLY A 133 -2.87 18.19 -4.84
C GLY A 133 -3.07 16.69 -4.53
N VAL A 134 -4.27 16.33 -4.08
CA VAL A 134 -4.67 15.03 -3.52
C VAL A 134 -4.92 13.97 -4.59
N HIS A 135 -4.77 14.30 -5.87
CA HIS A 135 -4.99 13.37 -6.98
C HIS A 135 -4.24 12.05 -6.81
N ALA A 136 -3.07 12.07 -6.15
CA ALA A 136 -2.26 10.89 -5.86
C ALA A 136 -2.86 9.94 -4.79
N LEU A 137 -3.94 10.31 -4.11
CA LEU A 137 -4.65 9.48 -3.13
C LEU A 137 -5.71 8.57 -3.78
N HIS A 138 -6.29 8.97 -4.91
CA HIS A 138 -7.26 8.11 -5.60
C HIS A 138 -6.58 6.89 -6.26
N PRO A 139 -7.18 5.67 -6.23
CA PRO A 139 -6.55 4.45 -6.76
C PRO A 139 -6.09 4.53 -8.21
N SER A 140 -6.76 5.32 -9.04
CA SER A 140 -6.38 5.52 -10.46
C SER A 140 -4.99 6.15 -10.63
N ALA A 141 -4.49 6.84 -9.61
CA ALA A 141 -3.20 7.53 -9.65
C ALA A 141 -2.09 6.81 -8.87
N TRP A 142 -2.40 5.70 -8.18
CA TRP A 142 -1.46 5.10 -7.23
C TRP A 142 -0.13 4.65 -7.85
N PHE A 143 -0.13 4.31 -9.14
CA PHE A 143 1.07 3.83 -9.84
C PHE A 143 1.74 4.91 -10.69
N THR A 144 1.22 6.14 -10.64
CA THR A 144 1.83 7.29 -11.28
C THR A 144 2.92 7.86 -10.38
N THR A 145 4.05 8.26 -10.98
CA THR A 145 5.18 8.80 -10.22
C THR A 145 4.86 10.15 -9.60
N PHE A 146 5.31 10.38 -8.36
CA PHE A 146 5.19 11.69 -7.69
C PHE A 146 5.97 12.80 -8.38
N ARG A 147 7.12 12.47 -8.98
CA ARG A 147 8.03 13.44 -9.61
C ARG A 147 8.08 13.23 -11.12
N PRO A 148 7.90 14.29 -11.93
CA PRO A 148 8.15 14.22 -13.36
C PRO A 148 9.58 13.78 -13.67
N GLY A 149 9.74 12.79 -14.56
CA GLY A 149 11.04 12.26 -14.97
C GLY A 149 11.58 11.11 -14.12
N SER A 150 10.96 10.80 -12.98
CA SER A 150 11.16 9.52 -12.30
C SER A 150 10.49 8.39 -13.08
N LEU A 151 11.01 7.17 -12.96
CA LEU A 151 10.40 5.98 -13.56
C LEU A 151 9.93 5.03 -12.46
N VAL A 152 8.70 4.54 -12.60
CA VAL A 152 8.23 3.34 -11.89
C VAL A 152 8.64 2.08 -12.65
N HIS A 153 8.51 0.92 -12.02
CA HIS A 153 8.78 -0.34 -12.70
C HIS A 153 7.93 -0.49 -13.98
N PRO A 154 8.47 -0.98 -15.12
CA PRO A 154 7.74 -1.03 -16.40
C PRO A 154 6.45 -1.86 -16.39
N MET A 155 6.24 -2.70 -15.38
CA MET A 155 5.00 -3.48 -15.23
C MET A 155 3.87 -2.72 -14.52
N LEU A 156 4.12 -1.47 -14.12
CA LEU A 156 3.15 -0.57 -13.49
C LEU A 156 2.47 0.38 -14.48
N SER A 157 3.02 0.52 -15.70
CA SER A 157 2.41 1.26 -16.81
C SER A 157 1.32 0.47 -17.52
#